data_AF-A0A7W9LEV1-F1
#
_entry.id   AF-A0A7W9LEV1-F1
#
_cell.length_a   1.000
_cell.length_b   1.000
_cell.length_c   1.000
_cell.angle_alpha   90.00
_cell.angle_beta   90.00
_cell.angle_gamma   90.00
#
_symmetry.space_group_name_H-M   'P 1'
#
loop_
_entity.id
_entity.type
_entity.pdbx_description
1 polymer ?
#
loop_
_entity_poly.entity_id
_entity_poly.type
_entity_poly.pdbx_seq_one_letter_code
_entity_poly.pdbx_strand_id
1 'polypeptide(L)'
;MTLSAVPRALGTRLAAHLNGGIVVGPGAVPDLPGFEHLRGIPLPVQQGGWERSAGVYDPRRRMIGVGSVPSPSASVAGHELGHAADDMDGMPSRTPFWTALHAASADRLAPPYRAAVTELYAEAFACVLVRRARRLIQLFGDEQAAQQAYAWFAGRYGIG
;
A
#
# COMPACT_ATOMS: atom_id res chain seq x y z
N MET A 1 -12.17 -8.64 -5.87
CA MET A 1 -11.75 -9.05 -4.52
C MET A 1 -10.22 -9.09 -4.49
N THR A 2 -9.60 -8.39 -3.54
CA THR A 2 -8.14 -8.21 -3.49
C THR A 2 -7.44 -9.30 -2.67
N LEU A 3 -8.02 -9.70 -1.54
CA LEU A 3 -7.42 -10.71 -0.65
C LEU A 3 -7.26 -12.08 -1.32
N SER A 4 -8.20 -12.45 -2.20
CA SER A 4 -8.12 -13.68 -2.99
C SER A 4 -7.02 -13.68 -4.04
N ALA A 5 -6.45 -12.53 -4.37
CA ALA A 5 -5.34 -12.41 -5.32
C ALA A 5 -3.97 -12.62 -4.66
N VAL A 6 -3.91 -12.67 -3.33
CA VAL A 6 -2.66 -12.86 -2.59
C VAL A 6 -2.18 -14.31 -2.74
N PRO A 7 -0.97 -14.55 -3.28
CA PRO A 7 -0.42 -15.90 -3.39
C PRO A 7 -0.30 -16.55 -2.01
N ARG A 8 -0.56 -17.86 -1.91
CA ARG A 8 -0.58 -18.58 -0.62
C ARG A 8 0.69 -18.35 0.20
N ALA A 9 1.88 -18.43 -0.41
CA ALA A 9 3.14 -18.23 0.29
C ALA A 9 3.27 -16.82 0.90
N LEU A 10 2.85 -15.80 0.17
CA LEU A 10 2.82 -14.42 0.66
C LEU A 10 1.77 -14.26 1.77
N GLY A 11 0.57 -14.82 1.57
CA GLY A 11 -0.51 -14.80 2.55
C GLY A 11 -0.11 -15.45 3.87
N THR A 12 0.60 -16.58 3.85
CA THR A 12 1.11 -17.24 5.06
C THR A 12 2.11 -16.37 5.81
N ARG A 13 3.05 -15.72 5.09
CA ARG A 13 4.03 -14.81 5.70
C ARG A 13 3.36 -13.59 6.32
N LEU A 14 2.44 -12.95 5.58
CA LEU A 14 1.67 -11.81 6.08
C LEU A 14 0.82 -12.19 7.29
N ALA A 15 0.17 -13.35 7.27
CA ALA A 15 -0.60 -13.85 8.42
C ALA A 15 0.28 -14.10 9.66
N ALA A 16 1.54 -14.51 9.48
CA ALA A 16 2.50 -14.67 10.58
C ALA A 16 3.06 -13.32 11.08
N HIS A 17 3.14 -12.31 10.21
CA HIS A 17 3.62 -10.97 10.57
C HIS A 17 2.56 -10.16 11.33
N LEU A 18 1.30 -10.22 10.87
CA LEU A 18 0.18 -9.49 11.46
C LEU A 18 -0.21 -10.08 12.82
N ASN A 19 -0.43 -9.22 13.82
CA ASN A 19 -0.88 -9.63 15.15
C ASN A 19 -2.37 -9.35 15.34
N GLY A 20 -2.84 -8.18 14.90
CA GLY A 20 -4.25 -7.76 15.00
C GLY A 20 -5.12 -8.22 13.82
N GLY A 21 -4.52 -8.83 12.79
CA GLY A 21 -5.21 -9.27 11.58
C GLY A 21 -5.63 -8.12 10.66
N ILE A 22 -6.72 -8.35 9.92
CA ILE A 22 -7.30 -7.42 8.96
C ILE A 22 -8.75 -7.14 9.37
N VAL A 23 -9.05 -5.89 9.71
CA VAL A 23 -10.39 -5.41 10.02
C VAL A 23 -10.98 -4.78 8.76
N VAL A 24 -12.13 -5.29 8.32
CA VAL A 24 -12.85 -4.78 7.14
C VAL A 24 -14.24 -4.34 7.58
N GLY A 25 -14.63 -3.11 7.23
CA GLY A 25 -15.92 -2.57 7.65
C GLY A 25 -16.37 -1.36 6.82
N PRO A 26 -17.60 -0.87 7.07
CA PRO A 26 -18.09 0.35 6.46
C PRO A 26 -17.38 1.59 7.03
N GLY A 27 -17.41 2.69 6.29
CA GLY A 27 -16.94 3.99 6.76
C GLY A 27 -15.44 4.23 6.56
N ALA A 28 -14.90 5.18 7.30
CA ALA A 28 -13.47 5.53 7.30
C ALA A 28 -12.72 4.74 8.37
N VAL A 29 -11.39 4.84 8.38
CA VAL A 29 -10.53 4.15 9.36
C VAL A 29 -11.00 4.33 10.82
N PRO A 30 -11.34 5.53 11.32
CA PRO A 30 -11.81 5.69 12.71
C PRO A 30 -13.18 5.08 13.03
N ASP A 31 -13.92 4.60 12.02
CA ASP A 31 -15.19 3.89 12.20
C ASP A 31 -14.97 2.37 12.35
N LEU A 32 -13.74 1.88 12.11
CA LEU A 32 -13.40 0.47 12.21
C LEU A 32 -13.04 0.08 13.66
N PRO A 33 -13.45 -1.12 14.11
CA PRO A 33 -13.06 -1.65 15.41
C PRO A 33 -11.54 -1.63 15.62
N GLY A 34 -11.10 -1.04 16.72
CA GLY A 34 -9.69 -0.93 17.10
C GLY A 34 -8.95 0.30 16.55
N PHE A 35 -9.57 1.09 15.67
CA PHE A 35 -9.00 2.30 15.08
C PHE A 35 -9.69 3.60 15.54
N GLU A 36 -10.62 3.52 16.50
CA GLU A 36 -11.43 4.65 16.99
C GLU A 36 -10.57 5.78 17.57
N HIS A 37 -9.42 5.44 18.13
CA HIS A 37 -8.44 6.36 18.69
C HIS A 37 -7.83 7.33 17.66
N LEU A 38 -8.00 7.08 16.36
CA LEU A 38 -7.54 7.96 15.27
C LEU A 38 -8.52 9.10 14.95
N ARG A 39 -9.70 9.11 15.58
CA ARG A 39 -10.70 10.16 15.39
C ARG A 39 -10.17 11.52 15.86
N GLY A 40 -10.33 12.55 15.03
CA GLY A 40 -9.85 13.91 15.25
C GLY A 40 -8.34 14.07 15.04
N ILE A 41 -7.60 13.01 14.70
CA ILE A 41 -6.15 13.07 14.47
C ILE A 41 -5.88 13.43 13.00
N PRO A 42 -4.96 14.37 12.71
CA PRO A 42 -4.56 14.67 11.34
C PRO A 42 -3.77 13.51 10.71
N LEU A 43 -3.90 13.33 9.40
CA LEU A 43 -3.09 12.40 8.64
C LEU A 43 -1.62 12.88 8.59
N PRO A 44 -0.64 11.97 8.64
CA PRO A 44 0.78 12.35 8.73
C PRO A 44 1.36 12.90 7.41
N VAL A 45 0.87 12.42 6.27
CA VAL A 45 1.45 12.74 4.94
C VAL A 45 0.47 13.53 4.06
N GLN A 46 -0.83 13.44 4.32
CA GLN A 46 -1.88 14.04 3.50
C GLN A 46 -2.61 15.14 4.27
N GLN A 47 -3.10 16.16 3.57
CA GLN A 47 -3.98 17.15 4.20
C GLN A 47 -5.30 16.47 4.63
N GLY A 48 -5.68 16.62 5.90
CA GLY A 48 -6.92 16.06 6.43
C GLY A 48 -6.76 15.31 7.73
N GLY A 49 -7.87 14.73 8.20
CA GLY A 49 -7.88 13.77 9.29
C GLY A 49 -8.18 12.36 8.79
N TRP A 50 -8.02 11.39 9.69
CA TRP A 50 -8.27 9.97 9.42
C TRP A 50 -9.71 9.66 8.99
N GLU A 51 -10.65 10.57 9.22
CA GLU A 51 -12.06 10.48 8.78
C GLU A 51 -12.22 10.41 7.25
N ARG A 52 -11.17 10.73 6.49
CA ARG A 52 -11.15 10.60 5.04
C ARG A 52 -10.36 9.39 4.56
N SER A 53 -9.69 8.67 5.46
CA SER A 53 -8.86 7.53 5.07
C SER A 53 -9.72 6.28 4.89
N ALA A 54 -9.57 5.64 3.74
CA ALA A 54 -10.17 4.34 3.47
C ALA A 54 -9.34 3.19 4.05
N GLY A 55 -8.06 3.39 4.37
CA GLY A 55 -7.15 2.33 4.75
C GLY A 55 -6.10 2.76 5.76
N VAL A 56 -5.61 1.80 6.52
CA VAL A 56 -4.44 1.97 7.38
C VAL A 56 -3.72 0.64 7.59
N TYR A 57 -2.41 0.69 7.56
CA TYR A 57 -1.55 -0.27 8.22
C TYR A 57 -0.93 0.39 9.47
N ASP A 58 -1.21 -0.16 10.65
CA ASP A 58 -0.56 0.25 11.90
C ASP A 58 0.68 -0.62 12.13
N PRO A 59 1.91 -0.10 11.96
CA PRO A 59 3.13 -0.89 12.13
C PRO A 59 3.41 -1.25 13.61
N ARG A 60 2.88 -0.48 14.58
CA ARG A 60 3.08 -0.78 16.00
C ARG A 60 2.22 -1.98 16.41
N ARG A 61 0.98 -2.03 15.93
CA ARG A 61 0.02 -3.10 16.24
C ARG A 61 0.06 -4.23 15.22
N ARG A 62 0.74 -4.03 14.08
CA ARG A 62 0.79 -4.94 12.93
C ARG A 62 -0.62 -5.39 12.56
N MET A 63 -1.47 -4.39 12.28
CA MET A 63 -2.90 -4.54 12.05
C MET A 63 -3.31 -3.69 10.84
N ILE A 64 -4.20 -4.23 10.01
CA ILE A 64 -4.74 -3.53 8.84
C ILE A 64 -6.19 -3.16 9.09
N GLY A 65 -6.57 -1.93 8.74
CA GLY A 65 -7.95 -1.47 8.64
C GLY A 65 -8.31 -1.16 7.18
N VAL A 66 -9.45 -1.66 6.71
CA VAL A 66 -10.00 -1.38 5.38
C VAL A 66 -11.45 -0.94 5.52
N GLY A 67 -11.67 0.35 5.29
CA GLY A 67 -12.96 1.01 5.24
C GLY A 67 -13.59 0.99 3.83
N SER A 68 -14.76 1.61 3.72
CA SER A 68 -15.54 1.70 2.49
C SER A 68 -15.63 3.10 1.88
N VAL A 69 -15.01 4.12 2.50
CA VAL A 69 -14.96 5.46 1.90
C VAL A 69 -14.14 5.46 0.60
N PRO A 70 -14.44 6.36 -0.37
CA PRO A 70 -13.70 6.42 -1.62
C PRO A 70 -12.20 6.61 -1.43
N SER A 71 -11.39 5.95 -2.27
CA SER A 71 -9.94 6.07 -2.27
C SER A 71 -9.42 6.10 -3.71
N PRO A 72 -8.34 6.88 -3.99
CA PRO A 72 -7.69 6.89 -5.30
C PRO A 72 -6.82 5.64 -5.56
N SER A 73 -6.66 4.77 -4.56
CA SER A 73 -5.88 3.54 -4.69
C SER A 73 -6.52 2.54 -5.64
N ALA A 74 -5.69 1.83 -6.41
CA ALA A 74 -6.10 0.69 -7.22
C ALA A 74 -6.80 -0.40 -6.38
N SER A 75 -6.38 -0.54 -5.13
CA SER A 75 -7.07 -1.33 -4.12
C SER A 75 -6.60 -0.94 -2.73
N VAL A 76 -7.51 -0.41 -1.90
CA VAL A 76 -7.24 -0.07 -0.51
C VAL A 76 -6.61 -1.24 0.26
N ALA A 77 -7.25 -2.42 0.25
CA ALA A 77 -6.70 -3.60 0.90
C ALA A 77 -5.32 -3.99 0.34
N GLY A 78 -5.11 -3.86 -0.98
CA GLY A 78 -3.82 -4.17 -1.60
C GLY A 78 -2.73 -3.18 -1.20
N HIS A 79 -3.09 -1.90 -1.06
CA HIS A 79 -2.19 -0.83 -0.64
C HIS A 79 -1.73 -1.06 0.80
N GLU A 80 -2.66 -1.31 1.72
CA GLU A 80 -2.30 -1.59 3.12
C GLU A 80 -1.51 -2.90 3.27
N LEU A 81 -1.80 -3.92 2.45
CA LEU A 81 -0.95 -5.11 2.38
C LEU A 81 0.45 -4.80 1.84
N GLY A 82 0.58 -3.82 0.94
CA GLY A 82 1.86 -3.32 0.47
C GLY A 82 2.68 -2.69 1.59
N HIS A 83 2.06 -1.87 2.44
CA HIS A 83 2.71 -1.36 3.65
C HIS A 83 3.10 -2.47 4.63
N ALA A 84 2.22 -3.44 4.87
CA ALA A 84 2.51 -4.57 5.73
C ALA A 84 3.65 -5.43 5.17
N ALA A 85 3.71 -5.62 3.85
CA ALA A 85 4.78 -6.37 3.19
C ALA A 85 6.13 -5.61 3.23
N ASP A 86 6.09 -4.29 3.09
CA ASP A 86 7.26 -3.42 3.25
C ASP A 86 7.83 -3.54 4.68
N ASP A 87 6.98 -3.38 5.69
CA ASP A 87 7.39 -3.50 7.11
C ASP A 87 7.88 -4.92 7.46
N MET A 88 7.14 -5.95 7.05
CA MET A 88 7.50 -7.37 7.26
C MET A 88 8.91 -7.70 6.75
N ASP A 89 9.31 -7.10 5.63
CA ASP A 89 10.57 -7.38 4.95
C ASP A 89 11.70 -6.39 5.28
N GLY A 90 11.52 -5.54 6.30
CA GLY A 90 12.53 -4.60 6.74
C GLY A 90 12.68 -3.38 5.82
N MET A 91 11.57 -2.87 5.30
CA MET A 91 11.47 -1.66 4.48
C MET A 91 12.22 -1.73 3.13
N PRO A 92 12.00 -2.73 2.25
CA PRO A 92 12.58 -2.76 0.91
C PRO A 92 12.31 -1.49 0.09
N SER A 93 11.22 -0.75 0.34
CA SER A 93 10.95 0.55 -0.28
C SER A 93 12.04 1.60 -0.04
N ARG A 94 12.86 1.43 1.00
CA ARG A 94 13.97 2.33 1.34
C ARG A 94 15.33 1.85 0.81
N THR A 95 15.37 0.73 0.08
CA THR A 95 16.60 0.21 -0.51
C THR A 95 17.00 1.01 -1.76
N PRO A 96 18.28 0.95 -2.19
CA PRO A 96 18.76 1.72 -3.35
C PRO A 96 17.94 1.56 -4.63
N PHE A 97 17.36 0.37 -4.87
CA PHE A 97 16.51 0.13 -6.03
C PHE A 97 15.28 1.05 -6.03
N TRP A 98 14.53 1.06 -4.93
CA TRP A 98 13.28 1.82 -4.82
C TRP A 98 13.52 3.32 -4.69
N THR A 99 14.57 3.72 -3.97
CA THR A 99 14.92 5.14 -3.84
C THR A 99 15.40 5.73 -5.16
N ALA A 100 16.19 4.99 -5.96
CA ALA A 100 16.59 5.41 -7.30
C ALA A 100 15.39 5.47 -8.26
N LEU A 101 14.51 4.47 -8.22
CA LEU A 101 13.31 4.43 -9.07
C LEU A 101 12.34 5.59 -8.74
N HIS A 102 12.18 5.89 -7.45
CA HIS A 102 11.39 7.04 -6.97
C HIS A 102 11.99 8.37 -7.44
N ALA A 103 13.31 8.56 -7.25
CA ALA A 103 14.00 9.77 -7.68
C ALA A 103 13.91 9.98 -9.20
N ALA A 104 14.11 8.94 -10.00
CA ALA A 104 14.00 8.99 -11.46
C ALA A 104 12.57 9.31 -11.95
N SER A 105 11.56 9.09 -11.11
CA SER A 105 10.14 9.30 -11.43
C SER A 105 9.56 10.56 -10.79
N ALA A 106 10.29 11.25 -9.91
CA ALA A 106 9.75 12.27 -9.00
C ALA A 106 8.90 13.35 -9.69
N ASP A 107 9.32 13.84 -10.86
CA ASP A 107 8.60 14.89 -11.59
C ASP A 107 7.24 14.45 -12.13
N ARG A 108 7.05 13.14 -12.35
CA ARG A 108 5.81 12.54 -12.89
C ARG A 108 4.87 12.04 -11.80
N LEU A 109 5.39 11.81 -10.59
CA LEU A 109 4.57 11.32 -9.47
C LEU A 109 3.61 12.40 -8.96
N ALA A 110 2.36 12.03 -8.73
CA ALA A 110 1.41 12.86 -7.99
C ALA A 110 1.61 12.70 -6.47
N PRO A 111 1.20 13.66 -5.63
CA PRO A 111 1.04 13.43 -4.20
C PRO A 111 0.04 12.29 -3.92
N PRO A 112 0.25 11.47 -2.87
CA PRO A 112 1.37 11.49 -1.92
C PRO A 112 2.65 10.81 -2.44
N TYR A 113 2.58 10.10 -3.57
CA TYR A 113 3.66 9.24 -4.08
C TYR A 113 4.96 10.01 -4.35
N ARG A 114 4.87 11.28 -4.78
CA ARG A 114 6.04 12.16 -4.94
C ARG A 114 6.80 12.38 -3.63
N ALA A 115 6.09 12.50 -2.52
CA ALA A 115 6.68 12.85 -1.22
C ALA A 115 7.18 11.63 -0.44
N ALA A 116 6.61 10.44 -0.69
CA ALA A 116 6.89 9.25 0.10
C ALA A 116 7.09 8.01 -0.77
N VAL A 117 8.32 7.47 -0.75
CA VAL A 117 8.66 6.23 -1.45
C VAL A 117 7.86 5.03 -0.92
N THR A 118 7.50 5.03 0.36
CA THR A 118 6.65 3.99 0.98
C THR A 118 5.24 3.98 0.41
N GLU A 119 4.68 5.15 0.12
CA GLU A 119 3.35 5.28 -0.52
C GLU A 119 3.40 4.83 -1.98
N LEU A 120 4.47 5.20 -2.71
CA LEU A 120 4.68 4.74 -4.08
C LEU A 120 4.80 3.21 -4.12
N TYR A 121 5.59 2.65 -3.21
CA TYR A 121 5.77 1.21 -3.07
C TYR A 121 4.45 0.49 -2.82
N ALA A 122 3.67 0.96 -1.83
CA ALA A 122 2.39 0.35 -1.47
C ALA A 122 1.37 0.40 -2.61
N GLU A 123 1.27 1.53 -3.32
CA GLU A 123 0.37 1.65 -4.46
C GLU A 123 0.82 0.80 -5.67
N ALA A 124 2.13 0.75 -5.93
CA ALA A 124 2.67 -0.11 -6.98
C ALA A 124 2.44 -1.59 -6.65
N PHE A 125 2.64 -2.01 -5.39
CA PHE A 125 2.30 -3.34 -4.91
C PHE A 125 0.82 -3.65 -5.15
N ALA A 126 -0.08 -2.73 -4.79
CA ALA A 126 -1.51 -2.88 -5.01
C ALA A 126 -1.84 -3.07 -6.50
N CYS A 127 -1.24 -2.26 -7.37
CA CYS A 127 -1.42 -2.36 -8.81
C CYS A 127 -0.97 -3.72 -9.36
N VAL A 128 0.18 -4.25 -8.93
CA VAL A 128 0.68 -5.56 -9.38
C VAL A 128 -0.20 -6.69 -8.83
N LEU A 129 -0.53 -6.64 -7.53
CA LEU A 129 -1.37 -7.65 -6.86
C LEU A 129 -2.72 -7.82 -7.56
N VAL A 130 -3.39 -6.72 -7.93
CA VAL A 130 -4.68 -6.75 -8.62
C VAL A 130 -4.58 -6.66 -10.15
N ARG A 131 -3.38 -6.88 -10.71
CA ARG A 131 -3.11 -6.97 -12.15
C ARG A 131 -3.57 -5.76 -12.96
N ARG A 132 -3.40 -4.55 -12.40
CA ARG A 132 -3.76 -3.26 -13.02
C ARG A 132 -2.57 -2.61 -13.73
N ALA A 133 -2.03 -3.27 -14.76
CA ALA A 133 -0.84 -2.81 -15.49
C ALA A 133 -0.96 -1.35 -16.01
N ARG A 134 -2.10 -0.97 -16.59
CA ARG A 134 -2.34 0.42 -17.04
C ARG A 134 -2.26 1.44 -15.91
N ARG A 135 -2.76 1.08 -14.71
CA ARG A 135 -2.69 1.96 -13.53
C ARG A 135 -1.27 2.07 -13.01
N LEU A 136 -0.49 0.99 -13.06
CA LEU A 136 0.94 1.00 -12.71
C LEU A 136 1.73 1.93 -13.66
N ILE A 137 1.49 1.84 -14.97
CA ILE A 137 2.12 2.75 -15.96
C ILE A 137 1.72 4.20 -15.67
N GLN A 138 0.44 4.46 -15.41
CA GLN A 138 -0.03 5.81 -15.04
C GLN A 138 0.56 6.33 -13.73
N LEU A 139 0.80 5.44 -12.74
CA LEU A 139 1.38 5.80 -11.45
C LEU A 139 2.80 6.36 -11.63
N PHE A 140 3.62 5.72 -12.47
CA PHE A 140 4.99 6.15 -12.75
C PHE A 140 5.09 7.20 -13.86
N GLY A 141 4.09 7.28 -14.74
CA GLY A 141 4.13 8.08 -15.96
C GLY A 141 5.21 7.63 -16.95
N ASP A 142 5.76 6.43 -16.76
CA ASP A 142 6.86 5.85 -17.54
C ASP A 142 6.74 4.32 -17.55
N GLU A 143 6.74 3.72 -18.74
CA GLU A 143 6.52 2.29 -18.93
C GLU A 143 7.71 1.46 -18.43
N GLN A 144 8.94 1.95 -18.60
CA GLN A 144 10.14 1.23 -18.15
C GLN A 144 10.22 1.19 -16.62
N ALA A 145 9.90 2.29 -15.94
CA ALA A 145 9.83 2.35 -14.49
C ALA A 145 8.72 1.42 -13.94
N ALA A 146 7.55 1.43 -14.57
CA ALA A 146 6.46 0.52 -14.22
C ALA A 146 6.86 -0.96 -14.41
N GLN A 147 7.56 -1.29 -15.50
CA GLN A 147 8.06 -2.64 -15.75
C GLN A 147 9.10 -3.08 -14.70
N GLN A 148 10.01 -2.19 -14.31
CA GLN A 148 10.98 -2.47 -13.24
C GLN A 148 10.30 -2.77 -11.91
N ALA A 149 9.31 -1.95 -11.52
CA ALA A 149 8.52 -2.20 -10.32
C ALA A 149 7.76 -3.53 -10.39
N TYR A 150 7.12 -3.82 -11.54
CA TYR A 150 6.43 -5.09 -11.77
C TYR A 150 7.36 -6.29 -11.60
N ALA A 151 8.51 -6.28 -12.29
CA ALA A 151 9.47 -7.38 -12.24
C ALA A 151 10.02 -7.60 -10.82
N TRP A 152 10.25 -6.51 -10.08
CA TRP A 152 10.70 -6.58 -8.69
C TRP A 152 9.68 -7.28 -7.79
N PHE A 153 8.40 -6.88 -7.89
CA PHE A 153 7.33 -7.49 -7.10
C PHE A 153 7.03 -8.92 -7.51
N ALA A 154 7.02 -9.22 -8.81
CA ALA A 154 6.83 -10.57 -9.32
C ALA A 154 7.93 -11.52 -8.82
N GLY A 155 9.20 -11.09 -8.91
CA GLY A 155 10.33 -11.87 -8.42
C GLY A 155 10.33 -12.08 -6.91
N ARG A 156 9.92 -11.07 -6.13
CA ARG A 156 9.98 -11.13 -4.67
C ARG A 156 8.77 -11.80 -4.02
N TYR A 157 7.57 -11.56 -4.54
CA TYR A 157 6.32 -11.97 -3.91
C TYR A 157 5.47 -12.91 -4.75
N GLY A 158 5.84 -13.18 -6.00
CA GLY A 158 5.08 -14.05 -6.89
C GLY A 158 3.72 -13.47 -7.29
N ILE A 159 3.61 -12.14 -7.35
CA ILE A 159 2.39 -11.41 -7.77
C ILE A 159 2.56 -10.84 -9.18
N GLY A 160 1.46 -10.75 -9.94
CA GLY A 160 1.45 -10.18 -11.30
C GLY A 160 0.87 -11.11 -12.37
#